data_AF-A0A2E4PDX2-F1
#
_entry.id   AF-A0A2E4PDX2-F1
#
_cell.length_a   1.000
_cell.length_b   1.000
_cell.length_c   1.000
_cell.angle_alpha   90.00
_cell.angle_beta   90.00
_cell.angle_gamma   90.00
#
_symmetry.space_group_name_H-M   'P 1'
#
loop_
_entity.id
_entity.type
_entity.pdbx_description
1 polymer ?
#
loop_
_entity_poly.entity_id
_entity_poly.type
_entity_poly.pdbx_seq_one_letter_code
_entity_poly.pdbx_strand_id
1 'polypeptide(L)'
;MTNSIIGSFLNLFGYRRSEHKERILTRRKIENASDNELLLMIFNKLSKELSGIPEEIAIKSWNRSKQAIYIIWLLESEVNNGGFWQFFVNSSGKFYYLIPSSLELVGASRFAELTTNVNRIYDAHASDFSKEFETTFESHKSVLSKKLFDDFDSEFYSLYALEDLHQIQVKFIRENINDFLD
;
A
#
# COMPACT_ATOMS: atom_id res chain seq x y z
N MET A 1 -1.43 -25.96 8.90
CA MET A 1 -1.81 -25.72 7.49
C MET A 1 -2.57 -24.41 7.42
N THR A 2 -1.84 -23.31 7.35
CA THR A 2 -2.33 -21.99 7.00
C THR A 2 -1.31 -21.46 6.01
N ASN A 3 -1.53 -21.71 4.73
CA ASN A 3 -0.80 -21.03 3.68
C ASN A 3 -1.15 -19.55 3.83
N SER A 4 -0.26 -18.79 4.46
CA SER A 4 -0.44 -17.37 4.68
C SER A 4 -0.58 -16.69 3.32
N ILE A 5 -1.70 -16.01 3.11
CA ILE A 5 -2.03 -15.16 1.95
C ILE A 5 -0.92 -14.12 1.70
N ILE A 6 -0.12 -13.81 2.73
CA ILE A 6 1.06 -12.93 2.69
C ILE A 6 2.11 -13.42 1.66
N GLY A 7 2.25 -14.73 1.48
CA GLY A 7 3.24 -15.30 0.55
C GLY A 7 2.90 -15.13 -0.93
N SER A 8 1.63 -14.93 -1.29
CA SER A 8 1.24 -14.76 -2.70
C SER A 8 1.42 -13.34 -3.23
N PHE A 9 1.34 -12.32 -2.36
CA PHE A 9 1.54 -10.92 -2.77
C PHE A 9 3.02 -10.59 -3.04
N LEU A 10 3.95 -11.17 -2.28
CA LEU A 10 5.40 -10.95 -2.48
C LEU A 10 5.93 -11.54 -3.80
N ASN A 11 5.35 -12.65 -4.28
CA ASN A 11 5.70 -13.22 -5.59
C ASN A 11 5.23 -12.36 -6.78
N LEU A 12 4.38 -11.35 -6.54
CA LEU A 12 3.88 -10.46 -7.59
C LEU A 12 4.93 -9.45 -8.06
N PHE A 13 5.89 -9.05 -7.21
CA PHE A 13 7.00 -8.18 -7.60
C PHE A 13 8.01 -8.86 -8.53
N GLY A 14 8.05 -10.19 -8.51
CA GLY A 14 8.80 -11.03 -9.44
C GLY A 14 8.01 -11.47 -10.68
N TYR A 15 6.71 -11.12 -10.79
CA TYR A 15 5.90 -11.54 -11.92
C TYR A 15 6.27 -10.73 -13.17
N ARG A 16 7.21 -11.34 -13.91
CA ARG A 16 7.50 -11.12 -15.33
C ARG A 16 6.32 -10.46 -16.03
N ARG A 17 6.59 -9.29 -16.61
CA ARG A 17 5.74 -8.53 -17.54
C ARG A 17 5.20 -9.46 -18.66
N SER A 18 4.18 -10.25 -18.38
CA SER A 18 3.53 -11.11 -19.37
C SER A 18 2.47 -10.27 -20.06
N GLU A 19 2.73 -9.95 -21.33
CA GLU A 19 1.80 -9.31 -22.24
C GLU A 19 0.48 -10.09 -22.34
N HIS A 20 -0.61 -9.69 -21.67
CA HIS A 20 -1.93 -10.30 -21.93
C HIS A 20 -3.11 -9.31 -21.92
N LYS A 21 -3.31 -8.71 -23.09
CA LYS A 21 -4.55 -8.61 -23.90
C LYS A 21 -5.90 -8.11 -23.35
N GLU A 22 -6.13 -7.83 -22.08
CA GLU A 22 -7.44 -7.25 -21.67
C GLU A 22 -7.32 -5.82 -21.15
N ARG A 23 -7.78 -4.87 -21.96
CA ARG A 23 -7.53 -3.43 -21.79
C ARG A 23 -8.60 -2.67 -21.00
N ILE A 24 -9.74 -3.29 -20.69
CA ILE A 24 -10.93 -2.63 -20.15
C ILE A 24 -11.47 -3.40 -18.94
N LEU A 25 -11.59 -2.71 -17.80
CA LEU A 25 -12.20 -3.15 -16.56
C LEU A 25 -13.69 -2.81 -16.57
N THR A 26 -14.52 -3.81 -16.86
CA THR A 26 -15.98 -3.65 -16.89
C THR A 26 -16.59 -4.09 -15.56
N ARG A 27 -17.79 -3.58 -15.25
CA ARG A 27 -18.59 -3.99 -14.09
C ARG A 27 -18.68 -5.51 -13.94
N ARG A 28 -19.05 -6.20 -15.03
CA ARG A 28 -19.17 -7.66 -15.05
C ARG A 28 -17.85 -8.37 -14.67
N LYS A 29 -16.70 -7.83 -15.06
CA LYS A 29 -15.41 -8.42 -14.70
C LYS A 29 -15.13 -8.27 -13.21
N ILE A 30 -15.38 -7.09 -12.64
CA ILE A 30 -15.20 -6.85 -11.20
C ILE A 30 -16.15 -7.73 -10.37
N GLU A 31 -17.42 -7.83 -10.76
CA GLU A 31 -18.43 -8.60 -10.02
C GLU A 31 -18.16 -10.12 -10.02
N ASN A 32 -17.52 -10.64 -11.07
CA ASN A 32 -17.25 -12.08 -11.20
C ASN A 32 -15.80 -12.48 -10.82
N ALA A 33 -14.92 -11.52 -10.53
CA ALA A 33 -13.55 -11.82 -10.12
C ALA A 33 -13.53 -12.43 -8.71
N SER A 34 -12.68 -13.44 -8.51
CA SER A 34 -12.31 -13.83 -7.14
C SER A 34 -11.63 -12.68 -6.42
N ASP A 35 -11.61 -12.72 -5.09
CA ASP A 35 -11.07 -11.62 -4.28
C ASP A 35 -9.60 -11.31 -4.63
N ASN A 36 -8.76 -12.35 -4.78
CA ASN A 36 -7.35 -12.20 -5.17
C ASN A 36 -7.20 -11.63 -6.58
N GLU A 37 -8.00 -12.12 -7.53
CA GLU A 37 -7.99 -11.62 -8.91
C GLU A 37 -8.44 -10.17 -8.97
N LEU A 38 -9.43 -9.78 -8.15
CA LEU A 38 -9.96 -8.43 -8.13
C LEU A 38 -8.89 -7.40 -7.78
N LEU A 39 -8.17 -7.60 -6.66
CA LEU A 39 -7.10 -6.68 -6.29
C LEU A 39 -5.99 -6.63 -7.34
N LEU A 40 -5.60 -7.78 -7.90
CA LEU A 40 -4.63 -7.84 -8.97
C LEU A 40 -5.09 -7.07 -10.22
N MET A 41 -6.35 -7.19 -10.61
CA MET A 41 -6.93 -6.46 -11.75
C MET A 41 -6.92 -4.96 -11.53
N ILE A 42 -7.31 -4.50 -10.34
CA ILE A 42 -7.31 -3.08 -9.97
C ILE A 42 -5.87 -2.55 -9.95
N PHE A 43 -4.95 -3.29 -9.33
CA PHE A 43 -3.55 -2.92 -9.28
C PHE A 43 -2.95 -2.77 -10.69
N ASN A 44 -3.12 -3.77 -11.55
CA ASN A 44 -2.65 -3.72 -12.93
C ASN A 44 -3.21 -2.52 -13.71
N LYS A 45 -4.49 -2.17 -13.48
CA LYS A 45 -5.10 -0.97 -14.08
C LYS A 45 -4.41 0.31 -13.60
N LEU A 46 -4.23 0.47 -12.30
CA LEU A 46 -3.59 1.66 -11.73
C LEU A 46 -2.11 1.79 -12.15
N SER A 47 -1.35 0.67 -12.18
CA SER A 47 0.01 0.65 -12.73
C SER A 47 0.07 1.09 -14.19
N LYS A 48 -0.94 0.74 -14.99
CA LYS A 48 -1.01 1.18 -16.39
C LYS A 48 -1.33 2.67 -16.48
N GLU A 49 -2.20 3.19 -15.62
CA GLU A 49 -2.50 4.62 -15.53
C GLU A 49 -1.27 5.45 -15.11
N LEU A 50 -0.29 4.85 -14.44
CA LEU A 50 1.01 5.46 -14.12
C LEU A 50 2.00 5.50 -15.31
N SER A 51 1.78 4.71 -16.36
CA SER A 51 2.76 4.51 -17.41
C SER A 51 3.08 5.81 -18.17
N GLY A 52 4.28 6.36 -17.96
CA GLY A 52 4.72 7.59 -18.60
C GLY A 52 4.26 8.87 -17.91
N ILE A 53 3.66 8.77 -16.72
CA ILE A 53 3.22 9.90 -15.90
C ILE A 53 3.95 9.83 -14.56
N PRO A 54 4.53 10.93 -14.06
CA PRO A 54 5.08 10.97 -12.70
C PRO A 54 4.02 10.54 -11.69
N GLU A 55 4.37 9.63 -10.79
CA GLU A 55 3.43 8.95 -9.90
C GLU A 55 2.56 9.92 -9.08
N GLU A 56 3.16 11.00 -8.58
CA GLU A 56 2.45 12.04 -7.84
C GLU A 56 1.38 12.74 -8.70
N ILE A 57 1.65 12.98 -9.98
CA ILE A 57 0.71 13.60 -10.92
C ILE A 57 -0.46 12.65 -11.19
N ALA A 58 -0.17 11.36 -11.41
CA ALA A 58 -1.21 10.37 -11.67
C ALA A 58 -2.14 10.21 -10.45
N ILE A 59 -1.57 9.99 -9.26
CA ILE A 59 -2.34 9.83 -8.02
C ILE A 59 -3.23 11.04 -7.76
N LYS A 60 -2.71 12.28 -7.93
CA LYS A 60 -3.51 13.51 -7.77
C LYS A 60 -4.66 13.63 -8.76
N SER A 61 -4.57 13.01 -9.93
CA SER A 61 -5.63 13.03 -10.94
C SER A 61 -6.71 11.95 -10.73
N TRP A 62 -6.43 10.94 -9.90
CA TRP A 62 -7.36 9.88 -9.58
C TRP A 62 -8.48 10.33 -8.62
N ASN A 63 -9.62 9.61 -8.67
CA ASN A 63 -10.64 9.73 -7.64
C ASN A 63 -10.12 9.15 -6.30
N ARG A 64 -10.84 9.46 -5.21
CA ARG A 64 -10.44 9.06 -3.85
C ARG A 64 -10.34 7.55 -3.66
N SER A 65 -11.23 6.78 -4.29
CA SER A 65 -11.26 5.32 -4.21
C SER A 65 -10.02 4.68 -4.83
N LYS A 66 -9.60 5.15 -6.01
CA LYS A 66 -8.35 4.73 -6.67
C LYS A 66 -7.12 5.14 -5.86
N GLN A 67 -7.09 6.37 -5.33
CA GLN A 67 -6.02 6.82 -4.44
C GLN A 67 -5.90 5.89 -3.23
N ALA A 68 -7.01 5.61 -2.55
CA ALA A 68 -6.98 4.81 -1.34
C ALA A 68 -6.44 3.40 -1.58
N ILE A 69 -6.93 2.70 -2.59
CA ILE A 69 -6.45 1.34 -2.92
C ILE A 69 -4.96 1.35 -3.28
N TYR A 70 -4.50 2.33 -4.07
CA TYR A 70 -3.08 2.39 -4.44
C TYR A 70 -2.17 2.73 -3.26
N ILE A 71 -2.56 3.68 -2.40
CA ILE A 71 -1.78 4.09 -1.24
C ILE A 71 -1.70 2.95 -0.21
N ILE A 72 -2.79 2.21 0.01
CA ILE A 72 -2.78 1.02 0.88
C ILE A 72 -1.85 -0.05 0.30
N TRP A 73 -1.89 -0.26 -1.02
CA TRP A 73 -0.99 -1.21 -1.67
C TRP A 73 0.50 -0.83 -1.51
N LEU A 74 0.86 0.46 -1.63
CA LEU A 74 2.23 0.93 -1.35
C LEU A 74 2.63 0.66 0.10
N LEU A 75 1.75 0.96 1.07
CA LEU A 75 1.98 0.68 2.48
C LEU A 75 2.25 -0.81 2.72
N GLU A 76 1.33 -1.69 2.27
CA GLU A 76 1.45 -3.12 2.44
C GLU A 76 2.72 -3.67 1.78
N SER A 77 3.05 -3.18 0.58
CA SER A 77 4.25 -3.58 -0.16
C SER A 77 5.54 -3.31 0.62
N GLU A 78 5.70 -2.10 1.13
CA GLU A 78 6.95 -1.70 1.77
C GLU A 78 7.06 -2.26 3.19
N VAL A 79 5.98 -2.20 3.97
CA VAL A 79 6.01 -2.67 5.36
C VAL A 79 6.22 -4.17 5.41
N ASN A 80 5.56 -4.96 4.56
CA ASN A 80 5.77 -6.41 4.54
C ASN A 80 7.16 -6.83 4.02
N ASN A 81 7.87 -5.94 3.30
CA ASN A 81 9.19 -6.25 2.76
C ASN A 81 10.33 -5.77 3.69
N GLY A 82 10.18 -4.61 4.35
CA GLY A 82 11.23 -4.05 5.21
C GLY A 82 10.74 -3.11 6.32
N GLY A 83 9.46 -3.17 6.67
CA GLY A 83 8.85 -2.35 7.72
C GLY A 83 8.61 -0.90 7.32
N PHE A 84 8.11 -0.10 8.26
CA PHE A 84 7.86 1.33 8.08
C PHE A 84 9.11 2.11 7.71
N TRP A 85 10.29 1.64 8.12
CA TRP A 85 11.55 2.20 7.64
C TRP A 85 11.62 2.17 6.13
N GLN A 86 11.43 0.98 5.55
CA GLN A 86 11.49 0.80 4.11
C GLN A 86 10.42 1.66 3.42
N PHE A 87 9.23 1.76 4.03
CA PHE A 87 8.18 2.63 3.53
C PHE A 87 8.63 4.10 3.43
N PHE A 88 9.22 4.66 4.49
CA PHE A 88 9.63 6.07 4.50
C PHE A 88 10.85 6.36 3.62
N VAL A 89 11.81 5.44 3.54
CA VAL A 89 13.04 5.65 2.76
C VAL A 89 12.85 5.47 1.27
N ASN A 90 11.92 4.58 0.86
CA ASN A 90 11.62 4.36 -0.54
C ASN A 90 10.74 5.47 -1.10
N SER A 91 10.58 5.49 -2.42
CA SER A 91 9.76 6.49 -3.12
C SER A 91 8.30 6.54 -2.66
N SER A 92 7.80 5.47 -2.03
CA SER A 92 6.47 5.37 -1.41
C SER A 92 6.29 6.36 -0.25
N GLY A 93 7.36 6.66 0.49
CA GLY A 93 7.36 7.52 1.67
C GLY A 93 6.87 8.93 1.40
N LYS A 94 7.02 9.44 0.17
CA LYS A 94 6.50 10.77 -0.22
C LYS A 94 4.97 10.88 -0.13
N PHE A 95 4.25 9.77 0.00
CA PHE A 95 2.79 9.73 0.16
C PHE A 95 2.31 9.40 1.56
N TYR A 96 3.20 9.41 2.57
CA TYR A 96 2.85 9.02 3.94
C TYR A 96 1.62 9.76 4.51
N TYR A 97 1.46 11.04 4.16
CA TYR A 97 0.34 11.87 4.57
C TYR A 97 -1.03 11.41 4.04
N LEU A 98 -1.07 10.62 2.96
CA LEU A 98 -2.33 10.09 2.39
C LEU A 98 -2.80 8.83 3.11
N ILE A 99 -1.90 8.11 3.79
CA ILE A 99 -2.19 6.76 4.32
C ILE A 99 -3.35 6.74 5.31
N PRO A 100 -3.38 7.58 6.36
CA PRO A 100 -4.44 7.47 7.36
C PRO A 100 -5.83 7.71 6.76
N SER A 101 -5.96 8.74 5.92
CA SER A 101 -7.23 9.04 5.25
C SER A 101 -7.64 7.98 4.21
N SER A 102 -6.68 7.29 3.60
CA SER A 102 -6.94 6.20 2.67
C SER A 102 -7.47 4.96 3.39
N LEU A 103 -6.86 4.60 4.53
CA LEU A 103 -7.29 3.50 5.38
C LEU A 103 -8.66 3.76 6.00
N GLU A 104 -8.89 4.98 6.49
CA GLU A 104 -10.20 5.38 7.02
C GLU A 104 -11.29 5.30 5.94
N LEU A 105 -10.99 5.73 4.70
CA LEU A 105 -11.96 5.69 3.60
C LEU A 105 -12.43 4.26 3.30
N VAL A 106 -11.55 3.27 3.38
CA VAL A 106 -11.91 1.87 3.15
C VAL A 106 -12.51 1.19 4.38
N GLY A 107 -12.47 1.85 5.55
CA GLY A 107 -12.97 1.32 6.82
C GLY A 107 -11.94 0.53 7.65
N ALA A 108 -10.65 0.66 7.35
CA ALA A 108 -9.54 0.04 8.11
C ALA A 108 -9.09 0.93 9.28
N SER A 109 -10.00 1.14 10.24
CA SER A 109 -9.85 2.15 11.30
C SER A 109 -8.61 1.94 12.19
N ARG A 110 -8.25 0.68 12.51
CA ARG A 110 -7.08 0.41 13.38
C ARG A 110 -5.78 0.67 12.64
N PHE A 111 -5.71 0.29 11.37
CA PHE A 111 -4.57 0.65 10.53
C PHE A 111 -4.47 2.17 10.34
N ALA A 112 -5.60 2.88 10.21
CA ALA A 112 -5.61 4.33 10.12
C ALA A 112 -5.04 4.99 11.40
N GLU A 113 -5.43 4.50 12.58
CA GLU A 113 -4.88 4.95 13.87
C GLU A 113 -3.38 4.66 13.99
N LEU A 114 -2.96 3.43 13.70
CA LEU A 114 -1.56 3.02 13.69
C LEU A 114 -0.71 3.94 12.81
N THR A 115 -1.13 4.13 11.56
CA THR A 115 -0.37 4.94 10.59
C THR A 115 -0.39 6.42 10.92
N THR A 116 -1.43 6.93 11.59
CA THR A 116 -1.43 8.28 12.16
C THR A 116 -0.34 8.43 13.21
N ASN A 117 -0.20 7.44 14.11
CA ASN A 117 0.82 7.45 15.15
C ASN A 117 2.24 7.32 14.56
N VAL A 118 2.42 6.44 13.59
CA VAL A 118 3.69 6.27 12.87
C VAL A 118 4.11 7.57 12.17
N ASN A 119 3.19 8.22 11.45
CA ASN A 119 3.43 9.50 10.79
C ASN A 119 3.85 10.58 11.78
N ARG A 120 3.19 10.67 12.95
CA ARG A 120 3.55 11.62 14.01
C ARG A 120 4.96 11.39 14.54
N ILE A 121 5.38 10.13 14.71
CA ILE A 121 6.75 9.79 15.11
C ILE A 121 7.74 10.16 13.99
N TYR A 122 7.40 9.87 12.74
CA TYR A 122 8.23 10.26 11.60
C TYR A 122 8.46 11.77 11.54
N ASP A 123 7.38 12.57 11.62
CA ASP A 123 7.45 14.03 11.59
C ASP A 123 8.28 14.60 12.75
N ALA A 124 8.16 14.03 13.95
CA ALA A 124 8.92 14.46 15.13
C ALA A 124 10.43 14.21 14.99
N HIS A 125 10.83 13.27 14.13
CA HIS A 125 12.22 12.85 13.92
C HIS A 125 12.73 13.09 12.49
N ALA A 126 12.00 13.85 11.68
CA ALA A 126 12.32 14.05 10.25
C ALA A 126 13.74 14.61 10.02
N SER A 127 14.22 15.49 10.90
CA SER A 127 15.57 16.06 10.82
C SER A 127 16.67 15.06 11.18
N ASP A 128 16.38 14.08 12.04
CA ASP A 128 17.30 13.00 12.37
C ASP A 128 17.39 12.00 11.21
N PHE A 129 16.24 11.66 10.61
CA PHE A 129 16.20 10.81 9.42
C PHE A 129 16.95 11.44 8.24
N SER A 130 16.79 12.75 7.98
CA SER A 130 17.53 13.45 6.92
C SER A 130 19.04 13.25 7.01
N LYS A 131 19.60 13.20 8.22
CA LYS A 131 21.05 12.98 8.44
C LYS A 131 21.45 11.53 8.26
N GLU A 132 20.58 10.60 8.65
CA GLU A 132 20.80 9.17 8.45
C GLU A 132 20.74 8.80 6.96
N PHE A 133 19.87 9.44 6.17
CA PHE A 133 19.77 9.27 4.73
C PHE A 133 21.07 9.63 3.99
N GLU A 134 21.77 10.68 4.44
CA GLU A 134 23.05 11.08 3.86
C GLU A 134 24.20 10.11 4.17
N THR A 135 24.05 9.28 5.21
CA THR A 135 25.15 8.49 5.79
C THR A 135 24.95 6.98 5.73
N THR A 136 23.74 6.51 5.41
CA THR A 136 23.37 5.09 5.40
C THR A 136 23.05 4.63 3.98
N PHE A 137 23.69 3.56 3.51
CA PHE A 137 23.27 2.89 2.27
C PHE A 137 21.82 2.40 2.43
N GLU A 138 20.94 2.74 1.47
CA GLU A 138 19.46 2.59 1.51
C GLU A 138 18.93 1.22 1.98
N SER A 139 19.77 0.17 2.00
CA SER A 139 19.38 -1.21 2.29
C SER A 139 19.45 -1.65 3.76
N HIS A 140 19.92 -0.83 4.71
CA HIS A 140 20.03 -1.23 6.11
C HIS A 140 19.16 -0.39 7.04
N LYS A 141 18.31 -1.05 7.83
CA LYS A 141 17.50 -0.42 8.90
C LYS A 141 18.44 0.20 9.94
N SER A 142 18.41 1.54 10.08
CA SER A 142 19.24 2.27 11.02
C SER A 142 18.92 1.90 12.48
N VAL A 143 19.84 2.19 13.41
CA VAL A 143 19.59 1.96 14.85
C VAL A 143 18.43 2.81 15.34
N LEU A 144 18.33 4.07 14.87
CA LEU A 144 17.22 4.96 15.18
C LEU A 144 15.91 4.39 14.65
N SER A 145 15.91 3.93 13.40
CA SER A 145 14.76 3.32 12.76
C SER A 145 14.25 2.08 13.51
N LYS A 146 15.13 1.16 13.91
CA LYS A 146 14.74 0.02 14.76
C LYS A 146 14.07 0.48 16.05
N LYS A 147 14.73 1.42 16.75
CA LYS A 147 14.21 1.98 18.00
C LYS A 147 12.84 2.64 17.86
N LEU A 148 12.58 3.30 16.74
CA LEU A 148 11.35 4.07 16.53
C LEU A 148 10.22 3.26 15.91
N PHE A 149 10.51 2.25 15.08
CA PHE A 149 9.51 1.59 14.24
C PHE A 149 9.31 0.09 14.49
N ASP A 150 10.19 -0.61 15.21
CA ASP A 150 10.05 -2.08 15.40
C ASP A 150 8.72 -2.46 16.10
N ASP A 151 8.28 -1.67 17.07
CA ASP A 151 7.00 -1.90 17.76
C ASP A 151 5.82 -1.65 16.84
N PHE A 152 5.87 -0.61 16.00
CA PHE A 152 4.83 -0.33 15.01
C PHE A 152 4.77 -1.36 13.89
N ASP A 153 5.92 -1.87 13.44
CA ASP A 153 5.98 -2.98 12.48
C ASP A 153 5.30 -4.21 13.06
N SER A 154 5.61 -4.54 14.32
CA SER A 154 5.00 -5.67 15.04
C SER A 154 3.49 -5.49 15.21
N GLU A 155 3.05 -4.28 15.53
CA GLU A 155 1.63 -3.92 15.62
C GLU A 155 0.94 -4.06 14.27
N PHE A 156 1.55 -3.57 13.18
CA PHE A 156 1.01 -3.68 11.82
C PHE A 156 0.70 -5.14 11.46
N TYR A 157 1.62 -6.07 11.70
CA TYR A 157 1.38 -7.49 11.43
C TYR A 157 0.30 -8.08 12.33
N SER A 158 0.26 -7.66 13.59
CA SER A 158 -0.71 -8.15 14.57
C SER A 158 -2.14 -7.70 14.26
N LEU A 159 -2.31 -6.53 13.63
CA LEU A 159 -3.62 -6.01 13.24
C LEU A 159 -4.36 -6.90 12.23
N TYR A 160 -3.66 -7.70 11.42
CA TYR A 160 -4.31 -8.66 10.51
C TYR A 160 -5.15 -9.73 11.24
N ALA A 161 -4.93 -9.95 12.53
CA ALA A 161 -5.79 -10.81 13.34
C ALA A 161 -7.14 -10.15 13.72
N LEU A 162 -7.26 -8.83 13.56
CA LEU A 162 -8.41 -8.01 13.95
C LEU A 162 -9.13 -7.38 12.75
N GLU A 163 -8.37 -6.94 11.75
CA GLU A 163 -8.84 -6.32 10.51
C GLU A 163 -8.07 -6.93 9.33
N ASP A 164 -8.77 -7.57 8.40
CA ASP A 164 -8.16 -8.14 7.20
C ASP A 164 -8.17 -7.10 6.07
N LEU A 165 -7.03 -6.42 5.85
CA LEU A 165 -6.91 -5.39 4.81
C LEU A 165 -7.27 -5.89 3.41
N HIS A 166 -6.98 -7.16 3.10
CA HIS A 166 -7.34 -7.74 1.81
C HIS A 166 -8.86 -7.77 1.64
N GLN A 167 -9.57 -8.32 2.63
CA GLN A 167 -11.02 -8.41 2.61
C GLN A 167 -11.70 -7.04 2.67
N ILE A 168 -11.14 -6.10 3.43
CA ILE A 168 -11.61 -4.72 3.50
C ILE A 168 -11.51 -4.04 2.13
N GLN A 169 -10.35 -4.11 1.46
CA GLN A 169 -10.16 -3.54 0.13
C GLN A 169 -11.10 -4.16 -0.91
N VAL A 170 -11.23 -5.49 -0.92
CA VAL A 170 -12.14 -6.22 -1.82
C VAL A 170 -13.58 -5.77 -1.64
N LYS A 171 -14.05 -5.70 -0.39
CA LYS A 171 -15.40 -5.22 -0.07
C LYS A 171 -15.59 -3.79 -0.57
N PHE A 172 -14.65 -2.89 -0.27
CA PHE A 172 -14.70 -1.50 -0.68
C PHE A 172 -14.78 -1.36 -2.21
N ILE A 173 -13.97 -2.11 -2.97
CA ILE A 173 -14.01 -2.10 -4.44
C ILE A 173 -15.37 -2.58 -4.97
N ARG A 174 -15.94 -3.66 -4.40
CA ARG A 174 -17.25 -4.18 -4.81
C ARG A 174 -18.39 -3.22 -4.48
N GLU A 175 -18.30 -2.48 -3.39
CA GLU A 175 -19.30 -1.46 -3.02
C GLU A 175 -19.16 -0.19 -3.88
N ASN A 176 -17.97 0.09 -4.44
CA ASN A 176 -17.66 1.30 -5.20
C ASN A 176 -17.24 1.02 -6.65
N ILE A 177 -17.80 -0.03 -7.28
CA ILE A 177 -17.40 -0.52 -8.62
C ILE A 177 -17.23 0.59 -9.66
N ASN A 178 -18.12 1.57 -9.68
CA ASN A 178 -18.14 2.65 -10.67
C ASN A 178 -16.85 3.49 -10.65
N ASP A 179 -16.16 3.58 -9.52
CA ASP A 179 -14.94 4.37 -9.38
C ASP A 179 -13.73 3.74 -10.06
N PHE A 180 -13.84 2.46 -10.42
CA PHE A 180 -12.75 1.67 -10.97
C PHE A 180 -12.96 1.27 -12.44
N LEU A 181 -14.08 1.65 -13.06
CA LEU A 181 -14.34 1.35 -14.47
C LEU A 181 -13.43 2.19 -15.39
N ASP A 182 -13.31 1.76 -16.65
CA ASP A 182 -12.75 2.57 -17.75
C ASP A 182 -13.80 3.45 -18.43
#